data_AF-A0A0C1FCX8-F1
#
_entry.id   AF-A0A0C1FCX8-F1
#
_cell.length_a   1.000
_cell.length_b   1.000
_cell.length_c   1.000
_cell.angle_alpha   90.00
_cell.angle_beta   90.00
_cell.angle_gamma   90.00
#
_symmetry.space_group_name_H-M   'P 1'
#
loop_
_entity.id
_entity.type
_entity.pdbx_description
1 polymer ?
#
loop_
_entity_poly.entity_id
_entity_poly.type
_entity_poly.pdbx_seq_one_letter_code
_entity_poly.pdbx_strand_id
1 'polypeptide(L)'
;MKESRPMVYRFLPEVFLRAPYYSFSGYDLSRLPEVLQQQAFRNAVFLASAGFYRLLEKKEFDFDRLTDKEKHSLFKYYNRMCFRSTPFGSFSSFTLLQWGSGGQVRLSEADESVLHLLPDQAMLRELKNRVDSDLA
;
A
#
# COMPACT_ATOMS: atom_id res chain seq x y z
N MET A 1 41.69 30.75 -1.34
CA MET A 1 40.62 29.72 -1.28
C MET A 1 40.04 29.73 0.12
N LYS A 2 38.74 29.99 0.29
CA LYS A 2 38.09 29.83 1.60
C LYS A 2 37.83 28.34 1.80
N GLU A 3 38.48 27.74 2.78
CA GLU A 3 38.23 26.35 3.18
C GLU A 3 36.77 26.20 3.60
N SER A 4 36.04 25.31 2.91
CA SER A 4 34.68 24.92 3.28
C SER A 4 34.73 24.13 4.58
N ARG A 5 34.06 24.64 5.62
CA ARG A 5 33.93 23.95 6.91
C ARG A 5 33.36 22.54 6.70
N PRO A 6 33.89 21.51 7.37
CA PRO A 6 33.36 20.16 7.26
C PRO A 6 31.92 20.12 7.79
N MET A 7 31.00 19.70 6.93
CA MET A 7 29.59 19.51 7.30
C MET A 7 29.47 18.26 8.16
N VAL A 8 29.15 18.43 9.44
CA VAL A 8 28.87 17.32 10.35
C VAL A 8 27.42 16.89 10.15
N TYR A 9 27.21 15.79 9.41
CA TYR A 9 25.91 15.16 9.29
C TYR A 9 25.58 14.40 10.58
N ARG A 10 24.35 14.56 11.07
CA ARG A 10 23.81 13.78 12.19
C ARG A 10 22.60 13.00 11.69
N PHE A 11 22.57 11.71 11.95
CA PHE A 11 21.38 10.90 11.71
C PHE A 11 20.32 11.22 12.77
N LEU A 12 19.05 11.24 12.36
CA LEU A 12 17.94 11.22 13.30
C LEU A 12 17.97 9.90 14.07
N PRO A 13 17.50 9.85 15.34
CA PRO A 13 17.43 8.59 16.10
C PRO A 13 16.58 7.52 15.42
N GLU A 14 15.56 7.97 14.68
CA GLU A 14 14.61 7.14 13.97
C GLU A 14 14.83 7.15 12.45
N VAL A 15 14.54 5.99 11.85
CA VAL A 15 14.57 5.77 10.41
C VAL A 15 13.19 5.37 9.94
N PHE A 16 12.73 6.03 8.87
CA PHE A 16 11.48 5.67 8.21
C PHE A 16 11.69 4.42 7.35
N LEU A 17 11.13 3.30 7.78
CA LEU A 17 11.10 2.07 7.00
C LEU A 17 9.84 2.03 6.14
N ARG A 18 10.01 1.67 4.87
CA ARG A 18 8.92 1.33 3.95
C ARG A 18 9.06 -0.11 3.52
N ALA A 19 7.98 -0.88 3.57
CA ALA A 19 7.96 -2.29 3.20
C ALA A 19 6.78 -2.62 2.29
N PRO A 20 6.94 -3.53 1.30
CA PRO A 20 5.80 -4.15 0.65
C PRO A 20 4.93 -4.88 1.68
N TYR A 21 3.62 -5.02 1.41
CA TYR A 21 2.68 -5.64 2.35
C TYR A 21 2.97 -7.13 2.57
N TYR A 22 3.26 -7.85 1.47
CA TYR A 22 3.70 -9.25 1.51
C TYR A 22 5.21 -9.34 1.37
N SER A 23 5.80 -10.39 1.93
CA SER A 23 7.20 -10.71 1.67
C SER A 23 7.39 -11.14 0.22
N PHE A 24 8.44 -10.62 -0.42
CA PHE A 24 8.88 -11.10 -1.73
C PHE A 24 9.28 -12.58 -1.71
N SER A 25 9.74 -13.10 -0.56
CA SER A 25 10.17 -14.50 -0.42
C SER A 25 9.01 -15.49 -0.55
N GLY A 26 7.77 -15.04 -0.31
CA GLY A 26 6.56 -15.86 -0.45
C GLY A 26 5.83 -15.67 -1.78
N TYR A 27 6.43 -14.95 -2.73
CA TYR A 27 5.80 -14.65 -4.01
C TYR A 27 5.75 -15.89 -4.91
N ASP A 28 4.54 -16.35 -5.18
CA ASP A 28 4.23 -17.39 -6.15
C ASP A 28 2.86 -17.09 -6.77
N LEU A 29 2.81 -17.02 -8.10
CA LEU A 29 1.59 -16.75 -8.85
C LEU A 29 0.51 -17.82 -8.66
N SER A 30 0.90 -19.07 -8.34
CA SER A 30 -0.04 -20.15 -8.05
C SER A 30 -0.91 -19.87 -6.82
N ARG A 31 -0.43 -19.01 -5.91
CA ARG A 31 -1.13 -18.60 -4.68
C ARG A 31 -2.16 -17.50 -4.92
N LEU A 32 -2.20 -16.90 -6.11
CA LEU A 32 -3.11 -15.78 -6.36
C LEU A 32 -4.59 -16.09 -6.07
N PRO A 33 -5.14 -17.29 -6.34
CA PRO A 33 -6.52 -17.63 -5.94
C PRO A 33 -6.74 -17.52 -4.43
N GLU A 34 -5.78 -17.96 -3.61
CA GLU A 34 -5.80 -17.85 -2.15
C GLU A 34 -5.67 -16.38 -1.71
N VAL A 35 -4.69 -15.66 -2.27
CA VAL A 35 -4.46 -14.23 -1.98
C VAL A 35 -5.69 -13.38 -2.34
N LEU A 36 -6.40 -13.73 -3.41
CA LEU A 36 -7.65 -13.07 -3.82
C LEU A 36 -8.76 -13.23 -2.78
N GLN A 37 -8.72 -14.25 -1.92
CA GLN A 37 -9.65 -14.41 -0.82
C GLN A 37 -9.31 -13.55 0.40
N GLN A 38 -8.10 -13.01 0.48
CA GLN A 38 -7.65 -12.22 1.64
C GLN A 38 -8.22 -10.80 1.60
N GLN A 39 -8.79 -10.36 2.74
CA GLN A 39 -9.38 -9.02 2.87
C GLN A 39 -8.35 -7.91 2.59
N ALA A 40 -7.10 -8.08 3.02
CA ALA A 40 -6.04 -7.11 2.78
C ALA A 40 -5.77 -6.88 1.28
N PHE A 41 -5.75 -7.96 0.49
CA PHE A 41 -5.58 -7.87 -0.96
C PHE A 41 -6.78 -7.20 -1.63
N ARG A 42 -8.00 -7.59 -1.22
CA ARG A 42 -9.25 -7.00 -1.70
C ARG A 42 -9.34 -5.50 -1.41
N ASN A 43 -8.96 -5.08 -0.19
CA ASN A 43 -8.85 -3.68 0.18
C ASN A 43 -7.86 -2.92 -0.72
N ALA A 44 -6.69 -3.52 -1.00
CA ALA A 44 -5.71 -2.92 -1.88
C ALA A 44 -6.24 -2.72 -3.30
N VAL A 45 -6.96 -3.71 -3.84
CA VAL A 45 -7.60 -3.62 -5.15
C VAL A 45 -8.71 -2.57 -5.16
N PHE A 46 -9.57 -2.52 -4.14
CA PHE A 46 -10.63 -1.52 -4.01
C PHE A 46 -10.07 -0.10 -4.02
N LEU A 47 -9.06 0.17 -3.19
CA LEU A 47 -8.41 1.48 -3.09
C LEU A 47 -7.65 1.84 -4.37
N ALA A 48 -7.12 0.86 -5.12
CA ALA A 48 -6.48 1.10 -6.41
C ALA A 48 -7.49 1.43 -7.52
N SER A 49 -8.60 0.69 -7.53
CA SER A 49 -9.59 0.74 -8.59
C SER A 49 -10.92 0.12 -8.13
N ALA A 50 -11.82 0.97 -7.63
CA ALA A 50 -13.17 0.56 -7.25
C ALA A 50 -13.94 -0.10 -8.41
N GLY A 51 -13.70 0.34 -9.65
CA GLY A 51 -14.32 -0.26 -10.85
C GLY A 51 -13.86 -1.70 -11.09
N PHE A 52 -12.55 -1.96 -10.97
CA PHE A 52 -12.03 -3.32 -11.10
C PHE A 52 -12.47 -4.21 -9.94
N TYR A 53 -12.47 -3.69 -8.70
CA TYR A 53 -13.01 -4.41 -7.55
C TYR A 53 -14.46 -4.88 -7.78
N ARG A 54 -15.35 -3.98 -8.22
CA ARG A 54 -16.75 -4.31 -8.52
C ARG A 54 -16.88 -5.38 -9.60
N LEU A 55 -15.97 -5.40 -10.57
CA LEU A 55 -15.93 -6.45 -11.59
C LEU A 55 -15.61 -7.81 -10.96
N LEU A 56 -14.61 -7.87 -10.06
CA LEU A 56 -14.24 -9.09 -9.34
C LEU A 56 -15.37 -9.56 -8.41
N GLU A 57 -16.03 -8.62 -7.73
CA GLU A 57 -17.16 -8.88 -6.84
C GLU A 57 -18.35 -9.51 -7.59
N LYS A 58 -18.67 -9.04 -8.80
CA LYS A 58 -19.68 -9.66 -9.68
C LYS A 58 -19.34 -11.11 -10.07
N LYS A 59 -18.07 -11.47 -10.00
CA LYS A 59 -17.57 -12.83 -10.22
C LYS A 59 -17.29 -13.55 -8.90
N GLU A 60 -17.79 -13.01 -7.79
CA GLU A 60 -17.67 -13.57 -6.43
C GLU A 60 -16.22 -13.81 -5.99
N PHE A 61 -15.29 -13.05 -6.58
CA PHE A 61 -13.85 -13.24 -6.40
C PHE A 61 -13.36 -14.67 -6.73
N ASP A 62 -14.09 -15.37 -7.59
CA ASP A 62 -13.71 -16.67 -8.11
C ASP A 62 -12.68 -16.49 -9.22
N PHE A 63 -11.47 -17.00 -8.99
CA PHE A 63 -10.34 -16.88 -9.90
C PHE A 63 -10.60 -17.57 -11.25
N ASP A 64 -11.36 -18.67 -11.26
CA ASP A 64 -11.59 -19.46 -12.47
C ASP A 64 -12.57 -18.77 -13.41
N ARG A 65 -13.43 -17.90 -12.88
CA ARG A 65 -14.36 -17.06 -13.67
C ARG A 65 -13.72 -15.82 -14.27
N LEU A 66 -12.45 -15.55 -13.98
CA LEU A 66 -11.73 -14.39 -14.47
C LEU A 66 -11.21 -14.58 -15.90
N THR A 67 -11.27 -13.52 -16.70
CA THR A 67 -10.60 -13.50 -18.00
C THR A 67 -9.09 -13.36 -17.83
N ASP A 68 -8.31 -13.72 -18.86
CA ASP A 68 -6.83 -13.60 -18.81
C ASP A 68 -6.37 -12.17 -18.53
N LYS A 69 -7.09 -11.17 -19.06
CA LYS A 69 -6.80 -9.75 -18.81
C LYS A 69 -7.00 -9.37 -17.35
N GLU A 70 -8.04 -9.90 -16.72
CA GLU A 70 -8.34 -9.66 -15.30
C GLU A 70 -7.32 -10.37 -14.41
N LYS A 71 -7.00 -11.65 -14.71
CA LYS A 71 -5.93 -12.41 -14.05
C LYS A 71 -4.59 -11.67 -14.14
N HIS A 72 -4.26 -11.17 -15.33
CA HIS A 72 -3.04 -10.38 -15.54
C HIS A 72 -3.02 -9.07 -14.73
N SER A 73 -4.17 -8.42 -14.55
CA SER A 73 -4.27 -7.24 -13.70
C SER A 73 -4.06 -7.59 -12.21
N LEU A 74 -4.61 -8.71 -11.74
CA LEU A 74 -4.37 -9.21 -10.39
C LEU A 74 -2.91 -9.63 -10.17
N PHE A 75 -2.24 -10.23 -11.16
CA PHE A 75 -0.81 -10.51 -11.09
C PHE A 75 0.01 -9.24 -10.88
N LYS A 76 -0.33 -8.13 -11.56
CA LYS A 76 0.33 -6.84 -11.33
C LYS A 76 0.13 -6.32 -9.92
N TYR A 77 -1.08 -6.45 -9.38
CA TYR A 77 -1.37 -6.01 -8.02
C TYR A 77 -0.68 -6.87 -6.97
N TYR A 78 -0.66 -8.18 -7.15
CA TYR A 78 0.06 -9.09 -6.25
C TYR A 78 1.58 -8.85 -6.31
N ASN A 79 2.14 -8.72 -7.50
CA ASN A 79 3.54 -8.33 -7.67
C ASN A 79 3.83 -6.98 -6.97
N ARG A 80 2.94 -5.99 -7.10
CA ARG A 80 3.10 -4.71 -6.39
C ARG A 80 3.13 -4.88 -4.87
N MET A 81 2.25 -5.72 -4.31
CA MET A 81 2.22 -6.00 -2.86
C MET A 81 3.41 -6.78 -2.35
N CYS A 82 4.18 -7.46 -3.21
CA CYS A 82 5.38 -8.22 -2.83
C CYS A 82 6.70 -7.46 -3.06
N PHE A 83 6.76 -6.55 -4.03
CA PHE A 83 8.05 -5.99 -4.50
C PHE A 83 8.16 -4.47 -4.42
N ARG A 84 7.05 -3.73 -4.24
CA ARG A 84 7.09 -2.26 -4.26
C ARG A 84 6.82 -1.67 -2.88
N SER A 85 7.85 -1.12 -2.25
CA SER A 85 7.77 -0.43 -0.96
C SER A 85 7.23 1.01 -1.05
N THR A 86 6.89 1.51 -2.24
CA THR A 86 6.32 2.87 -2.38
C THR A 86 4.91 2.93 -1.75
N PRO A 87 4.67 3.77 -0.71
CA PRO A 87 3.36 3.91 -0.06
C PRO A 87 2.30 4.35 -1.06
N PHE A 88 1.31 3.49 -1.30
CA PHE A 88 0.18 3.79 -2.17
C PHE A 88 -0.99 2.87 -1.81
N GLY A 89 -2.15 3.45 -1.48
CA GLY A 89 -3.30 2.68 -0.99
C GLY A 89 -2.88 1.78 0.18
N SER A 90 -3.25 0.50 0.10
CA SER A 90 -2.82 -0.54 1.04
C SER A 90 -1.87 -1.58 0.42
N PHE A 91 -1.07 -1.20 -0.60
CA PHE A 91 -0.10 -2.09 -1.24
C PHE A 91 1.21 -2.27 -0.46
N SER A 92 1.50 -1.34 0.44
CA SER A 92 2.73 -1.26 1.20
C SER A 92 2.44 -0.59 2.54
N SER A 93 3.33 -0.81 3.49
CA SER A 93 3.27 -0.23 4.82
C SER A 93 4.53 0.57 5.11
N PHE A 94 4.49 1.36 6.17
CA PHE A 94 5.65 2.05 6.69
C PHE A 94 5.61 2.05 8.20
N THR A 95 6.78 2.20 8.81
CA THR A 95 6.94 2.33 10.26
C THR A 95 8.22 3.09 10.59
N LEU A 96 8.39 3.44 11.86
CA LEU A 96 9.63 4.00 12.38
C LEU A 96 10.45 2.91 13.06
N LEU A 97 11.75 2.93 12.84
CA LEU A 97 12.72 2.05 13.49
C LEU A 97 13.79 2.88 14.18
N GLN A 98 14.35 2.34 15.26
CA GLN A 98 15.55 2.88 15.88
C GLN A 98 16.80 2.26 15.23
N TRP A 99 17.92 2.97 15.26
CA TRP A 99 19.20 2.40 14.88
C TRP A 99 19.62 1.28 15.85
N GLY A 100 20.01 0.14 15.31
CA GLY A 100 20.59 -0.97 16.05
C GLY A 100 21.97 -1.35 15.49
N SER A 101 22.65 -2.27 16.15
CA SER A 101 23.95 -2.81 15.70
C SER A 101 23.83 -4.01 14.74
N GLY A 102 22.61 -4.51 14.51
CA GLY A 102 22.35 -5.69 13.68
C GLY A 102 22.06 -5.37 12.21
N GLY A 103 22.13 -6.39 11.36
CA GLY A 103 21.83 -6.30 9.92
C GLY A 103 20.42 -6.73 9.51
N GLN A 104 19.56 -7.05 10.48
CA GLN A 104 18.20 -7.55 10.23
C GLN A 104 17.19 -6.78 11.09
N VAL A 105 15.99 -6.62 10.55
CA VAL A 105 14.86 -6.02 11.25
C VAL A 105 13.71 -7.02 11.21
N ARG A 106 13.12 -7.30 12.37
CA ARG A 106 11.85 -8.02 12.47
C ARG A 106 10.75 -6.99 12.68
N LEU A 107 9.84 -6.87 11.72
CA LEU A 107 8.59 -6.13 11.92
C LEU A 107 7.76 -6.97 12.90
N SER A 108 7.28 -6.37 13.98
CA SER A 108 6.71 -7.07 15.15
C SER A 108 5.67 -8.13 14.78
N GLU A 109 5.61 -9.21 15.56
CA GLU A 109 4.54 -10.23 15.44
C GLU A 109 3.21 -9.77 16.07
N ALA A 110 3.25 -8.68 16.85
CA ALA A 110 2.10 -8.13 17.54
C ALA A 110 1.56 -6.90 16.79
N ASP A 111 0.25 -6.98 16.55
CA ASP A 111 -0.71 -6.02 16.00
C ASP A 111 -0.73 -5.77 14.48
N GLU A 112 -1.95 -5.94 13.97
CA GLU A 112 -2.36 -5.86 12.58
C GLU A 112 -1.88 -4.57 11.91
N SER A 113 -1.59 -4.67 10.61
CA SER A 113 -1.34 -3.47 9.80
C SER A 113 -2.53 -2.50 9.91
N VAL A 114 -2.30 -1.31 10.46
CA VAL A 114 -3.36 -0.29 10.58
C VAL A 114 -3.57 0.40 9.24
N LEU A 115 -4.80 0.40 8.76
CA LEU A 115 -5.20 1.11 7.55
C LEU A 115 -5.81 2.47 7.92
N HIS A 116 -5.08 3.56 7.65
CA HIS A 116 -5.60 4.91 7.78
C HIS A 116 -6.26 5.36 6.48
N LEU A 117 -7.52 5.81 6.56
CA LEU A 117 -8.28 6.30 5.41
C LEU A 117 -8.59 7.78 5.56
N LEU A 118 -8.46 8.51 4.46
CA LEU A 118 -8.86 9.91 4.35
C LEU A 118 -9.83 10.05 3.17
N PRO A 119 -10.81 10.95 3.25
CA PRO A 119 -11.66 11.26 2.11
C PRO A 119 -10.84 11.82 0.94
N ASP A 120 -11.34 11.60 -0.28
CA ASP A 120 -10.74 12.17 -1.47
C ASP A 120 -10.72 13.70 -1.40
N GLN A 121 -9.55 14.28 -1.70
CA GLN A 121 -9.34 15.73 -1.54
C GLN A 121 -10.14 16.54 -2.57
N ALA A 122 -10.43 15.99 -3.76
CA ALA A 122 -11.27 16.66 -4.73
C ALA A 122 -12.74 16.68 -4.29
N MET A 123 -13.23 15.56 -3.74
CA MET A 123 -14.55 15.45 -3.14
C MET A 123 -14.72 16.41 -1.96
N LEU A 124 -13.74 16.51 -1.05
CA LEU A 124 -13.76 17.47 0.06
C LEU A 124 -13.84 18.92 -0.44
N ARG A 125 -13.07 19.25 -1.49
CA ARG A 125 -13.09 20.58 -2.10
C ARG A 125 -14.45 20.90 -2.73
N GLU A 126 -15.07 19.94 -3.42
CA GLU A 126 -16.39 20.13 -4.02
C GLU A 126 -17.47 20.36 -2.96
N LEU A 127 -17.46 19.56 -1.88
CA LEU A 127 -18.38 19.74 -0.76
C LEU A 127 -18.24 21.11 -0.12
N LYS A 128 -17.00 21.56 0.12
CA LYS A 128 -16.73 22.89 0.65
C LYS A 128 -17.35 23.98 -0.23
N ASN A 129 -17.12 23.91 -1.54
CA ASN A 129 -17.65 24.92 -2.47
C ASN A 129 -19.18 24.99 -2.47
N ARG A 130 -19.87 23.84 -2.30
CA ARG A 130 -21.34 23.80 -2.20
C ARG A 130 -21.84 24.44 -0.92
N VAL A 131 -21.20 24.14 0.21
CA VAL A 131 -21.56 24.77 1.50
C VAL A 131 -21.35 26.27 1.44
N ASP A 132 -20.24 26.73 0.86
CA ASP A 132 -19.95 28.15 0.71
C ASP A 132 -20.97 28.85 -0.21
N SER A 133 -21.50 28.17 -1.24
CA SER A 133 -22.54 28.73 -2.12
C SER A 133 -23.94 28.77 -1.49
N ASP A 134 -24.25 27.84 -0.59
CA ASP A 134 -25.55 27.79 0.10
C ASP A 134 -25.65 28.81 1.24
N LEU A 135 -24.50 29.33 1.71
CA LEU A 135 -24.38 30.33 2.76
C LEU A 135 -24.23 31.78 2.25
N ALA A 136 -24.09 31.95 0.92
CA ALA A 136 -23.93 33.24 0.25
C ALA A 136 -25.26 33.76 -0.31
#